data_AF-A0A9D4VNI6-F1
#
_entry.id   AF-A0A9D4VNI6-F1
#
_cell.length_a   1.000
_cell.length_b   1.000
_cell.length_c   1.000
_cell.angle_alpha   90.00
_cell.angle_beta   90.00
_cell.angle_gamma   90.00
#
_symmetry.space_group_name_H-M   'P 1'
#
loop_
_entity.id
_entity.type
_entity.pdbx_description
1 polymer ?
#
loop_
_entity_poly.entity_id
_entity_poly.type
_entity_poly.pdbx_seq_one_letter_code
_entity_poly.pdbx_strand_id
1 'polypeptide(L)'
;TICQPSYYSTIFKKACPRAYSYAFDDGSSTFTCKAYEYDIVFCPTSNKINKPNGAFPPPPPPSIGFPYEKVQQDSSSSSIIILPFRETVFLLVIIILMFIEKTLPLI
;
A
#
# COMPACT_ATOMS: atom_id res chain seq x y z
N THR A 1 7.19 -20.62 -21.50
CA THR A 1 7.80 -19.47 -22.20
C THR A 1 8.26 -18.47 -21.16
N ILE A 2 9.50 -17.98 -21.26
CA ILE A 2 10.04 -16.96 -20.34
C ILE A 2 9.98 -15.62 -21.08
N CYS A 3 9.35 -14.60 -20.49
CA CYS A 3 9.29 -13.26 -21.07
C CYS A 3 10.50 -12.44 -20.62
N GLN A 4 11.38 -12.09 -21.56
CA GLN A 4 12.58 -11.30 -21.30
C GLN A 4 12.35 -9.81 -21.61
N PRO A 5 13.14 -8.90 -21.02
CA PRO A 5 13.12 -7.50 -21.40
C PRO A 5 13.45 -7.33 -22.89
N SER A 6 12.67 -6.51 -23.59
CA SER A 6 12.98 -6.09 -24.95
C SER A 6 13.93 -4.90 -24.94
N TYR A 7 14.59 -4.61 -26.07
CA TYR A 7 15.37 -3.38 -26.21
C TYR A 7 14.57 -2.13 -25.80
N TYR A 8 13.30 -2.07 -26.20
CA TYR A 8 12.40 -0.96 -25.85
C TYR A 8 12.15 -0.87 -24.34
N SER A 9 11.85 -1.97 -23.65
CA SER A 9 11.59 -1.92 -22.20
C SER A 9 12.83 -1.47 -21.42
N THR A 10 14.04 -1.80 -21.87
CA THR A 10 15.26 -1.31 -21.21
C THR A 10 15.40 0.22 -21.23
N ILE A 11 14.86 0.91 -22.25
CA ILE A 11 14.90 2.38 -22.33
C ILE A 11 14.06 2.99 -21.20
N PHE A 12 12.82 2.49 -21.03
CA PHE A 12 11.93 2.97 -19.96
C PHE A 12 12.48 2.64 -18.57
N LYS A 13 13.09 1.45 -18.41
CA LYS A 13 13.70 1.08 -17.14
C LYS A 13 14.85 2.00 -16.74
N LYS A 14 15.68 2.40 -17.71
CA LYS A 14 16.79 3.34 -17.47
C LYS A 14 16.28 4.73 -17.10
N ALA A 15 15.22 5.20 -17.75
CA ALA A 15 14.63 6.52 -17.47
C ALA A 15 13.96 6.57 -16.09
N CYS A 16 13.20 5.54 -15.74
CA CYS A 16 12.46 5.45 -14.47
C CYS A 16 12.73 4.10 -13.78
N PRO A 17 13.84 3.94 -13.04
CA PRO A 17 14.26 2.65 -12.47
C PRO A 17 13.25 2.02 -11.49
N ARG A 18 12.41 2.85 -10.89
CA ARG A 18 11.35 2.44 -9.96
C ARG A 18 10.03 2.10 -10.65
N ALA A 19 9.86 2.34 -11.93
CA ALA A 19 8.61 2.05 -12.64
C ALA A 19 8.71 0.72 -13.39
N TYR A 20 7.57 0.05 -13.57
CA TYR A 20 7.46 -1.09 -14.48
C TYR A 20 7.76 -0.66 -15.91
N SER A 21 8.65 -1.39 -16.57
CA SER A 21 9.00 -1.19 -17.98
C SER A 21 8.49 -2.29 -18.90
N TYR A 22 8.14 -3.46 -18.37
CA TYR A 22 7.44 -4.55 -19.05
C TYR A 22 6.70 -5.42 -18.02
N ALA A 23 5.87 -6.36 -18.50
CA ALA A 23 4.94 -7.13 -17.67
C ALA A 23 5.58 -7.97 -16.56
N PHE A 24 6.87 -8.35 -16.71
CA PHE A 24 7.59 -9.18 -15.76
C PHE A 24 8.83 -8.46 -15.18
N ASP A 25 8.77 -7.13 -15.07
CA ASP A 25 9.82 -6.27 -14.48
C ASP A 25 9.69 -6.19 -12.95
N ASP A 26 9.80 -7.32 -12.26
CA ASP A 26 9.68 -7.38 -10.80
C ASP A 26 11.02 -7.15 -10.07
N GLY A 27 10.95 -6.98 -8.75
CA GLY A 27 12.10 -6.73 -7.86
C GLY A 27 12.37 -5.24 -7.57
N SER A 28 12.41 -4.38 -8.59
CA SER A 28 12.66 -2.93 -8.40
C SER A 28 11.47 -2.01 -8.69
N SER A 29 10.39 -2.56 -9.25
CA SER A 29 9.18 -1.81 -9.63
C SER A 29 7.98 -2.09 -8.73
N THR A 30 8.06 -3.13 -7.89
CA THR A 30 7.02 -3.48 -6.93
C THR A 30 7.29 -2.78 -5.62
N PHE A 31 6.32 -2.02 -5.12
CA PHE A 31 6.39 -1.40 -3.80
C PHE A 31 5.18 -1.80 -2.99
N THR A 32 5.44 -2.22 -1.76
CA THR A 32 4.41 -2.54 -0.78
C THR A 32 4.73 -1.77 0.49
N CYS A 33 3.76 -1.02 0.99
CA CYS A 33 3.87 -0.34 2.28
C CYS A 33 2.55 -0.38 3.03
N LYS A 34 2.63 -0.33 4.36
CA LYS A 34 1.47 -0.06 5.21
C LYS A 34 1.34 1.46 5.32
N ALA A 35 0.35 2.01 4.63
CA ALA A 35 0.08 3.45 4.65
C ALA A 35 -1.43 3.69 4.80
N TYR A 36 -1.77 4.80 5.45
CA TYR A 36 -3.16 5.25 5.60
C TYR A 36 -3.60 6.14 4.43
N GLU A 37 -2.66 6.84 3.78
CA GLU A 37 -2.91 7.74 2.66
C GLU A 37 -1.75 7.64 1.66
N TYR A 38 -2.02 7.95 0.39
CA TYR A 38 -1.06 7.96 -0.71
C TYR A 38 -1.20 9.24 -1.52
N ASP A 39 -0.08 9.88 -1.86
CA ASP A 39 -0.04 11.07 -2.72
C ASP A 39 0.32 10.69 -4.16
N ILE A 40 -0.53 11.09 -5.11
CA ILE A 40 -0.25 10.97 -6.56
C ILE A 40 0.05 12.38 -7.09
N VAL A 41 1.31 12.60 -7.48
CA VAL A 41 1.80 13.90 -7.96
C VAL A 41 2.15 13.84 -9.43
N PHE A 42 1.54 14.71 -10.24
CA PHE A 42 1.88 14.89 -11.65
C PHE A 42 3.05 15.85 -11.80
N CYS A 43 4.00 15.52 -12.68
CA CYS A 43 5.23 16.29 -12.91
C CYS A 43 6.02 16.57 -11.61
N PRO A 44 6.47 15.52 -10.89
CA PRO A 44 7.26 15.73 -9.68
C PRO A 44 8.57 16.44 -10.04
N THR A 45 8.84 17.57 -9.39
CA THR A 45 10.11 18.27 -9.56
C THR A 45 11.24 17.35 -9.10
N SER A 46 12.21 17.08 -9.98
CA SER A 46 13.42 16.28 -9.69
C SER A 46 14.36 17.04 -8.76
N ASN A 47 13.89 17.27 -7.54
CA ASN A 47 14.59 18.02 -6.53
C ASN A 47 15.79 17.20 -6.03
N LYS A 48 16.95 17.32 -6.69
CA LYS A 48 18.24 17.31 -5.97
C LYS A 48 18.30 18.59 -5.13
N ILE A 49 17.35 18.79 -4.22
CA ILE A 49 17.45 19.81 -3.20
C ILE A 49 18.32 19.18 -2.12
N ASN A 50 19.60 19.55 -2.08
CA ASN A 50 20.31 19.56 -0.81
C ASN A 50 19.50 20.49 0.10
N LYS A 51 18.61 19.93 0.91
CA LYS A 51 17.73 20.74 1.75
C LYS A 51 18.45 21.04 3.06
N PRO A 52 18.91 22.28 3.31
CA PRO A 52 18.94 22.75 4.68
C PRO A 52 17.49 22.93 5.14
N ASN A 53 17.24 22.51 6.37
CA ASN A 53 15.93 22.46 7.03
C ASN A 53 15.07 23.72 6.76
N GLY A 54 13.82 23.52 6.36
CA GLY A 54 12.86 24.62 6.17
C GLY A 54 11.71 24.23 5.25
N ALA A 55 10.48 24.29 5.75
CA ALA A 55 9.27 23.95 5.04
C ALA A 55 9.11 24.74 3.74
N PHE A 56 8.83 24.06 2.63
CA PHE A 56 8.16 24.68 1.50
C PHE A 56 6.69 24.25 1.60
N PRO A 57 5.72 25.18 1.76
CA PRO A 57 4.32 24.82 1.56
C PRO A 57 4.14 24.35 0.11
N PRO A 58 3.24 23.38 -0.14
CA PRO A 58 3.00 22.88 -1.48
C PRO A 58 2.59 24.04 -2.41
N PRO A 59 3.07 24.08 -3.67
CA PRO A 59 2.64 25.08 -4.62
C PRO A 59 1.12 25.00 -4.82
N PRO A 60 0.40 26.14 -4.93
CA PRO A 60 -1.03 26.12 -5.19
C PRO A 60 -1.29 25.43 -6.53
N PRO A 61 -2.30 24.55 -6.62
CA PRO A 61 -2.59 23.82 -7.86
C PRO A 61 -3.01 24.77 -8.99
N PRO A 62 -2.72 24.44 -10.27
CA PRO A 62 -3.23 25.18 -11.42
C PRO A 62 -4.76 25.16 -11.39
N SER A 63 -5.37 26.34 -11.43
CA SER A 63 -6.82 26.53 -11.52
C SER A 63 -7.35 26.08 -12.88
N ILE A 64 -7.45 24.77 -13.09
CA ILE A 64 -8.32 24.15 -14.09
C ILE A 64 -9.44 23.47 -13.31
N GLY A 65 -10.69 23.82 -13.61
CA GLY A 65 -11.88 23.41 -12.86
C GLY A 65 -12.21 21.92 -12.99
N PHE A 66 -11.40 21.07 -12.36
CA PHE A 66 -11.86 19.78 -11.90
C PHE A 66 -12.13 19.91 -10.40
N PRO A 67 -13.30 19.49 -9.89
CA PRO A 67 -13.48 19.34 -8.45
C PRO A 67 -12.33 18.48 -7.95
N TYR A 68 -11.59 18.98 -6.97
CA TYR A 68 -10.75 18.14 -6.14
C TYR A 68 -11.70 17.23 -5.34
N GLU A 69 -12.34 16.29 -6.01
CA GLU A 69 -13.00 15.21 -5.33
C GLU A 69 -11.85 14.38 -4.77
N LYS A 70 -11.53 14.59 -3.48
CA LYS A 70 -10.95 13.51 -2.69
C LYS A 70 -11.96 12.38 -2.86
N VAL A 71 -11.75 11.49 -3.82
CA VAL A 71 -12.36 10.18 -3.76
C VAL A 71 -11.74 9.58 -2.53
N GLN A 72 -12.46 9.74 -1.42
CA GLN A 72 -12.21 9.05 -0.19
C GLN A 72 -12.60 7.60 -0.49
N GLN A 73 -11.75 6.93 -1.27
CA GLN A 73 -11.74 5.50 -1.31
C GLN A 73 -11.26 5.14 0.09
N ASP A 74 -12.22 4.96 0.99
CA ASP A 74 -12.10 4.14 2.18
C ASP A 74 -11.83 2.71 1.70
N SER A 75 -10.70 2.52 1.02
CA SER A 75 -10.06 1.25 0.82
C SER A 75 -9.43 0.94 2.15
N SER A 76 -10.30 0.60 3.10
CA SER A 76 -9.96 -0.17 4.27
C SER A 76 -9.19 -1.37 3.70
N SER A 77 -7.87 -1.29 3.74
CA SER A 77 -7.00 -2.39 3.41
C SER A 77 -7.25 -3.39 4.53
N SER A 78 -8.31 -4.18 4.35
CA SER A 78 -8.59 -5.37 5.12
C SER A 78 -7.28 -6.13 5.13
N SER A 79 -6.61 -6.08 6.26
CA SER A 79 -5.31 -6.70 6.47
C SER A 79 -5.54 -8.20 6.55
N ILE A 80 -5.82 -8.81 5.40
CA ILE A 80 -5.76 -10.24 5.20
C ILE A 80 -4.26 -10.55 5.11
N ILE A 81 -3.79 -11.53 5.91
CA ILE A 81 -2.42 -12.08 6.03
C ILE A 81 -1.45 -11.46 7.07
N ILE A 82 -1.94 -10.89 8.18
CA ILE A 82 -1.38 -11.28 9.50
C ILE A 82 -2.59 -11.62 10.34
N LEU A 83 -2.96 -12.90 10.31
CA LEU A 83 -4.08 -13.43 11.07
C LEU A 83 -4.12 -12.81 12.47
N PRO A 84 -5.28 -12.32 12.95
CA PRO A 84 -5.49 -12.01 14.35
C PRO A 84 -5.56 -13.32 15.12
N PHE A 85 -4.53 -14.16 15.02
CA PHE A 85 -4.44 -15.45 15.70
C PHE A 85 -4.65 -15.27 17.18
N ARG A 86 -4.20 -14.14 17.75
CA ARG A 86 -4.39 -13.87 19.16
C ARG A 86 -5.86 -13.64 19.52
N GLU A 87 -6.60 -12.88 18.72
CA GLU A 87 -8.01 -12.59 19.02
C GLU A 87 -8.94 -13.77 18.66
N THR A 88 -8.69 -14.47 17.56
CA THR A 88 -9.51 -15.64 17.18
C THR A 88 -9.23 -16.84 18.07
N VAL A 89 -7.98 -17.08 18.48
CA VAL A 89 -7.67 -18.13 19.47
C VAL A 89 -8.23 -17.75 20.84
N PHE A 90 -8.17 -16.49 21.26
CA PHE A 90 -8.75 -16.05 22.53
C PHE A 90 -10.27 -16.21 22.55
N LEU A 91 -10.96 -15.83 21.47
CA LEU A 91 -12.40 -16.06 21.34
C LEU A 91 -12.75 -17.55 21.29
N LEU A 92 -11.99 -18.38 20.59
CA LEU A 92 -12.20 -19.83 20.57
C LEU A 92 -11.98 -20.46 21.95
N VAL A 93 -10.96 -20.04 22.70
CA VAL A 93 -10.70 -20.50 24.07
C VAL A 93 -11.84 -20.09 25.01
N ILE A 94 -12.33 -18.85 24.95
CA ILE A 94 -13.49 -18.41 25.75
C ILE A 94 -14.73 -19.22 25.39
N ILE A 95 -15.02 -19.42 24.10
CA ILE A 95 -16.17 -20.22 23.66
C ILE A 95 -16.06 -21.65 24.20
N ILE A 96 -14.89 -22.30 24.09
CA ILE A 96 -14.67 -23.66 24.60
C ILE A 96 -14.85 -23.71 26.13
N LEU A 97 -14.29 -22.76 26.88
CA LEU A 97 -14.46 -22.68 28.33
C LEU A 97 -15.93 -22.50 28.74
N MET A 98 -16.67 -21.64 28.02
CA MET A 98 -18.11 -21.45 28.24
C MET A 98 -18.93 -22.71 27.93
N PHE A 99 -18.53 -23.52 26.94
CA PHE A 99 -19.17 -24.80 26.65
C PHE A 99 -18.84 -25.86 27.71
N ILE A 100 -17.62 -25.91 28.22
CA ILE A 100 -17.20 -26.83 29.30
C ILE A 100 -17.96 -26.50 30.60
N GLU A 101 -18.03 -25.22 30.98
CA GLU A 101 -18.70 -24.77 32.20
C GLU A 101 -20.23 -24.98 32.15
N LYS A 102 -20.81 -25.07 30.95
CA LYS A 102 -22.23 -25.34 30.73
C LYS A 102 -22.57 -26.82 30.54
N THR A 103 -21.57 -27.67 30.29
CA THR A 103 -21.71 -29.14 30.21
C THR A 103 -21.29 -29.87 31.48
N LEU A 104 -20.49 -29.25 32.34
CA LEU A 104 -20.14 -29.75 33.69
C LEU A 104 -21.23 -29.62 34.79
N PRO A 105 -22.30 -28.81 34.70
CA PRO A 105 -23.34 -28.78 35.73
C PRO A 105 -24.41 -29.88 35.53
N LEU A 106 -24.12 -30.89 34.70
CA LEU A 106 -25.05 -31.98 34.39
C LEU A 106 -24.35 -33.36 34.43
N ILE A 107 -23.46 -33.54 35.40
CA ILE A 107 -23.05 -34.84 35.98
C ILE A 107 -23.14 -34.71 37.50
#